data_AF-A0A2W7P3H5-F1
#
_entry.id   AF-A0A2W7P3H5-F1
#
_cell.length_a   1.000
_cell.length_b   1.000
_cell.length_c   1.000
_cell.angle_alpha   90.00
_cell.angle_beta   90.00
_cell.angle_gamma   90.00
#
_symmetry.space_group_name_H-M   'P 1'
#
loop_
_entity.id
_entity.type
_entity.pdbx_description
1 polymer ?
#
loop_
_entity_poly.entity_id
_entity_poly.type
_entity_poly.pdbx_seq_one_letter_code
_entity_poly.pdbx_strand_id
1 'polypeptide(L)'
;MKEWELVRNGQITAGEVRQDFINSHGVVLQALARVGNTLVRKHPNDWQKKLKKLSDIDWKRSNAALWEGRALLGGRVSKAQQNIILTANAIKQKLGIELSPEEQRVEDAFNRGEHAAA
;
A
#
# COMPACT_ATOMS: atom_id res chain seq x y z
N MET A 1 3.99 1.31 12.47
CA MET A 1 4.77 0.58 11.43
C MET A 1 6.17 0.45 11.95
N LYS A 2 6.74 -0.75 11.86
CA LYS A 2 8.00 -1.08 12.52
C LYS A 2 9.13 -0.15 12.08
N GLU A 3 9.23 0.14 10.78
CA GLU A 3 10.32 0.94 10.22
C GLU A 3 10.30 2.38 10.73
N TRP A 4 9.11 2.96 10.92
CA TRP A 4 8.98 4.32 11.44
C TRP A 4 9.36 4.40 12.93
N GLU A 5 9.08 3.35 13.68
CA GLU A 5 9.51 3.23 15.09
C GLU A 5 11.02 3.09 15.19
N LEU A 6 11.65 2.27 14.31
CA LEU A 6 13.11 2.14 14.26
C LEU A 6 13.80 3.47 13.95
N VAL A 7 13.26 4.28 13.03
CA VAL A 7 13.79 5.63 12.75
C VAL A 7 13.61 6.55 13.95
N ARG A 8 12.42 6.54 14.56
CA ARG A 8 12.13 7.37 15.74
C ARG A 8 13.07 7.06 16.91
N ASN A 9 13.45 5.80 17.05
CA ASN A 9 14.36 5.32 18.09
C ASN A 9 15.85 5.47 17.72
N GLY A 10 16.17 6.01 16.53
CA GLY A 10 17.55 6.17 16.06
C GLY A 10 18.26 4.86 15.70
N GLN A 11 17.51 3.77 15.50
CA GLN A 11 18.07 2.44 15.21
C GLN A 11 18.43 2.26 13.73
N ILE A 12 17.73 2.99 12.85
CA ILE A 12 18.02 3.09 11.41
C ILE A 12 17.80 4.54 10.96
N THR A 13 18.46 4.94 9.90
CA THR A 13 18.31 6.28 9.31
C THR A 13 17.07 6.36 8.43
N ALA A 14 16.57 7.58 8.22
CA ALA A 14 15.55 7.85 7.21
C ALA A 14 16.04 7.55 5.77
N GLY A 15 17.37 7.55 5.55
CA GLY A 15 17.98 7.13 4.28
C GLY A 15 17.75 5.65 4.02
N GLU A 16 18.11 4.79 4.99
CA GLU A 16 17.93 3.34 4.93
C GLU A 16 16.46 2.97 4.73
N VAL A 17 15.53 3.58 5.47
CA VAL A 17 14.08 3.32 5.27
C VAL A 17 13.63 3.64 3.86
N ARG A 18 14.04 4.78 3.30
CA ARG A 18 13.65 5.16 1.92
C ARG A 18 14.29 4.27 0.86
N GLN A 19 15.47 3.70 1.15
CA GLN A 19 16.13 2.76 0.24
C GLN A 19 15.40 1.42 0.19
N ASP A 20 15.02 0.87 1.34
CA ASP A 20 14.57 -0.52 1.43
C ASP A 20 13.06 -0.70 1.53
N PHE A 21 12.31 0.34 1.92
CA PHE A 21 10.87 0.25 2.18
C PHE A 21 10.08 1.28 1.38
N ILE A 22 8.84 0.91 1.03
CA ILE A 22 7.94 1.80 0.28
C ILE A 22 7.08 2.69 1.18
N ASN A 23 6.91 2.33 2.45
CA ASN A 23 5.93 2.96 3.35
C ASN A 23 6.24 4.42 3.71
N SER A 24 7.48 4.87 3.54
CA SER A 24 7.85 6.30 3.69
C SER A 24 7.62 7.14 2.43
N HIS A 25 7.22 6.54 1.31
CA HIS A 25 7.11 7.24 0.02
C HIS A 25 5.72 7.81 -0.21
N GLY A 26 5.65 8.92 -0.95
CA GLY A 26 4.41 9.65 -1.19
C GLY A 26 3.28 8.82 -1.79
N VAL A 27 3.58 7.83 -2.65
CA VAL A 27 2.58 6.91 -3.21
C VAL A 27 1.83 6.14 -2.11
N VAL A 28 2.55 5.63 -1.11
CA VAL A 28 1.95 4.87 -0.01
C VAL A 28 1.20 5.81 0.93
N LEU A 29 1.73 7.00 1.22
CA LEU A 29 1.03 7.98 2.05
C LEU A 29 -0.31 8.40 1.44
N GLN A 30 -0.37 8.63 0.14
CA GLN A 30 -1.63 8.93 -0.55
C GLN A 30 -2.57 7.73 -0.60
N ALA A 31 -2.04 6.52 -0.81
CA ALA A 31 -2.83 5.29 -0.73
C ALA A 31 -3.45 5.09 0.66
N LEU A 32 -2.67 5.32 1.73
CA LEU A 32 -3.14 5.30 3.12
C LEU A 32 -4.21 6.35 3.37
N ALA A 33 -4.11 7.55 2.79
CA ALA A 33 -5.16 8.57 2.90
C ALA A 33 -6.49 8.09 2.28
N ARG A 34 -6.46 7.41 1.11
CA ARG A 34 -7.66 6.82 0.48
C ARG A 34 -8.26 5.70 1.34
N VAL A 35 -7.41 4.84 1.89
CA VAL A 35 -7.83 3.76 2.81
C VAL A 35 -8.45 4.35 4.08
N GLY A 36 -7.79 5.35 4.68
CA GLY A 36 -8.23 6.06 5.87
C GLY A 36 -9.58 6.74 5.69
N ASN A 37 -9.80 7.42 4.55
CA ASN A 37 -11.10 7.99 4.21
C ASN A 37 -12.22 6.92 4.19
N THR A 38 -11.93 5.76 3.59
CA THR A 38 -12.88 4.63 3.55
C THR A 38 -13.17 4.10 4.96
N LEU A 39 -12.13 3.93 5.78
CA LEU A 39 -12.24 3.46 7.15
C LEU A 39 -13.09 4.38 8.03
N VAL A 40 -12.80 5.69 8.03
CA VAL A 40 -13.54 6.66 8.84
C VAL A 40 -15.01 6.72 8.43
N ARG A 41 -15.32 6.59 7.13
CA ARG A 41 -16.70 6.69 6.62
C ARG A 41 -17.50 5.40 6.74
N LYS A 42 -16.90 4.24 6.48
CA LYS A 42 -17.60 2.95 6.38
C LYS A 42 -17.40 2.03 7.58
N HIS A 43 -16.37 2.28 8.38
CA HIS A 43 -15.98 1.44 9.53
C HIS A 43 -15.84 2.27 10.82
N PRO A 44 -16.81 3.15 11.17
CA PRO A 44 -16.65 4.10 12.29
C PRO A 44 -16.45 3.40 13.65
N ASN A 45 -16.96 2.18 13.81
CA ASN A 45 -16.90 1.43 15.07
C ASN A 45 -15.70 0.48 15.16
N ASP A 46 -15.03 0.14 14.05
CA ASP A 46 -13.96 -0.87 14.02
C ASP A 46 -12.72 -0.48 13.21
N TRP A 47 -12.64 0.78 12.74
CA TRP A 47 -11.50 1.25 11.96
C TRP A 47 -10.16 1.09 12.68
N GLN A 48 -10.08 1.35 13.99
CA GLN A 48 -8.83 1.16 14.74
C GLN A 48 -8.39 -0.29 14.72
N LYS A 49 -9.34 -1.24 14.85
CA LYS A 49 -9.05 -2.67 14.81
C LYS A 49 -8.54 -3.09 13.43
N LYS A 50 -9.15 -2.57 12.36
CA LYS A 50 -8.71 -2.82 10.98
C LYS A 50 -7.32 -2.24 10.71
N LEU A 51 -7.03 -1.02 11.20
CA LEU A 51 -5.72 -0.37 11.02
C LEU A 51 -4.57 -1.17 11.63
N LYS A 52 -4.80 -1.93 12.71
CA LYS A 52 -3.75 -2.76 13.32
C LYS A 52 -3.10 -3.69 12.30
N LYS A 53 -3.88 -4.22 11.33
CA LYS A 53 -3.37 -5.12 10.28
C LYS A 53 -2.35 -4.47 9.33
N LEU A 54 -2.17 -3.15 9.36
CA LEU A 54 -1.08 -2.49 8.63
C LEU A 54 0.31 -2.95 9.12
N SER A 55 0.43 -3.44 10.35
CA SER A 55 1.69 -4.01 10.87
C SER A 55 2.09 -5.31 10.17
N ASP A 56 1.12 -6.01 9.57
CA ASP A 56 1.31 -7.35 9.01
C ASP A 56 1.71 -7.30 7.53
N ILE A 57 1.69 -6.11 6.93
CA ILE A 57 2.09 -5.87 5.55
C ILE A 57 3.61 -5.79 5.48
N ASP A 58 4.22 -6.61 4.63
CA ASP A 58 5.64 -6.47 4.29
C ASP A 58 5.86 -5.30 3.34
N TRP A 59 6.34 -4.19 3.90
CA TRP A 59 6.60 -2.92 3.20
C TRP A 59 7.95 -2.87 2.48
N LYS A 60 8.73 -3.96 2.48
CA LYS A 60 10.00 -4.00 1.75
C LYS A 60 9.78 -3.82 0.27
N ARG A 61 10.66 -3.06 -0.38
CA ARG A 61 10.70 -2.94 -1.85
C ARG A 61 10.98 -4.28 -2.53
N SER A 62 11.70 -5.18 -1.85
CA SER A 62 11.97 -6.54 -2.34
C SER A 62 10.72 -7.41 -2.40
N ASN A 63 9.60 -7.03 -1.76
CA ASN A 63 8.31 -7.68 -1.91
C ASN A 63 7.65 -7.28 -3.25
N ALA A 64 8.36 -7.52 -4.34
CA ALA A 64 7.94 -7.18 -5.70
C ALA A 64 6.64 -7.91 -6.09
N ALA A 65 6.44 -9.13 -5.58
CA ALA A 65 5.21 -9.89 -5.78
C ALA A 65 3.94 -9.13 -5.34
N LEU A 66 4.04 -8.28 -4.30
CA LEU A 66 2.95 -7.42 -3.89
C LEU A 66 3.02 -6.03 -4.53
N TRP A 67 4.22 -5.46 -4.67
CA TRP A 67 4.36 -4.03 -4.95
C TRP A 67 4.64 -3.66 -6.40
N GLU A 68 5.11 -4.58 -7.23
CA GLU A 68 5.33 -4.34 -8.66
C GLU A 68 3.98 -4.11 -9.37
N GLY A 69 3.95 -3.14 -10.29
CA GLY A 69 2.71 -2.63 -10.88
C GLY A 69 1.80 -1.83 -9.91
N ARG A 70 2.06 -1.90 -8.60
CA ARG A 70 1.37 -1.13 -7.55
C ARG A 70 2.20 0.08 -7.12
N ALA A 71 2.91 0.02 -6.02
CA ALA A 71 3.75 1.13 -5.57
C ALA A 71 5.05 1.23 -6.38
N LEU A 72 5.46 0.14 -7.03
CA LEU A 72 6.69 0.02 -7.81
C LEU A 72 6.38 -0.19 -9.30
N LEU A 73 7.27 0.31 -10.14
CA LEU A 73 7.35 0.01 -11.57
C LEU A 73 8.82 -0.12 -11.96
N GLY A 74 9.25 -1.29 -12.43
CA GLY A 74 10.65 -1.63 -12.65
C GLY A 74 11.49 -1.45 -11.38
N GLY A 75 10.94 -1.80 -10.21
CA GLY A 75 11.57 -1.59 -8.91
C GLY A 75 11.69 -0.14 -8.44
N ARG A 76 11.21 0.85 -9.21
CA ARG A 76 11.20 2.27 -8.84
C ARG A 76 9.83 2.68 -8.32
N VAL A 77 9.79 3.59 -7.35
CA VAL A 77 8.52 4.12 -6.84
C VAL A 77 7.79 4.88 -7.95
N SER A 78 6.55 4.50 -8.24
CA SER A 78 5.68 5.21 -9.19
C SER A 78 4.67 6.07 -8.45
N LYS A 79 4.51 7.32 -8.88
CA LYS A 79 3.50 8.27 -8.36
C LYS A 79 2.29 8.42 -9.29
N ALA A 80 2.16 7.59 -10.32
CA ALA A 80 1.02 7.68 -11.21
C ALA A 80 -0.29 7.35 -10.48
N GLN A 81 -1.40 7.95 -10.92
CA GLN A 81 -2.70 7.81 -10.25
C GLN A 81 -3.14 6.35 -10.12
N GLN A 82 -2.93 5.55 -11.17
CA GLN A 82 -3.26 4.13 -11.17
C GLN A 82 -2.46 3.34 -10.12
N ASN A 83 -1.16 3.62 -9.99
CA ASN A 83 -0.28 3.02 -8.98
C ASN A 83 -0.75 3.35 -7.55
N ILE A 84 -1.18 4.59 -7.30
CA ILE A 84 -1.77 4.99 -6.02
C ILE A 84 -3.06 4.22 -5.74
N ILE A 85 -3.91 4.06 -6.76
CA ILE A 85 -5.18 3.32 -6.62
C ILE A 85 -4.93 1.85 -6.30
N LEU A 86 -4.09 1.17 -7.09
CA LEU A 86 -3.73 -0.23 -6.89
C LEU A 86 -3.02 -0.46 -5.55
N THR A 87 -2.18 0.47 -5.11
CA THR A 87 -1.55 0.40 -3.78
C THR A 87 -2.60 0.48 -2.69
N ALA A 88 -3.57 1.40 -2.79
CA ALA A 88 -4.66 1.51 -1.82
C ALA A 88 -5.56 0.27 -1.81
N ASN A 89 -5.82 -0.32 -2.97
CA ASN A 89 -6.63 -1.53 -3.09
C ASN A 89 -5.93 -2.73 -2.42
N ALA A 90 -4.63 -2.93 -2.66
CA ALA A 90 -3.85 -3.96 -1.97
C ALA A 90 -3.90 -3.80 -0.45
N ILE A 91 -3.77 -2.56 0.03
CA ILE A 91 -3.91 -2.24 1.46
C ILE A 91 -5.33 -2.62 1.93
N LYS A 92 -6.38 -2.16 1.26
CA LYS A 92 -7.79 -2.49 1.62
C LYS A 92 -8.02 -3.99 1.73
N GLN A 93 -7.55 -4.76 0.75
CA GLN A 93 -7.65 -6.22 0.75
C GLN A 93 -6.96 -6.84 1.99
N LYS A 94 -5.73 -6.41 2.32
CA LYS A 94 -5.03 -6.85 3.54
C LYS A 94 -5.76 -6.49 4.82
N LEU A 95 -6.46 -5.35 4.85
CA LEU A 95 -7.26 -4.93 5.99
C LEU A 95 -8.62 -5.66 6.07
N GLY A 96 -9.03 -6.38 5.03
CA GLY A 96 -10.37 -6.96 4.90
C GLY A 96 -11.43 -5.87 4.75
N ILE A 97 -11.17 -4.91 3.86
CA ILE A 97 -12.09 -3.85 3.45
C ILE A 97 -12.48 -4.15 2.00
N GLU A 98 -13.78 -4.16 1.73
CA GLU A 98 -14.30 -4.36 0.38
C GLU A 98 -13.91 -3.21 -0.54
N LEU A 99 -13.55 -3.55 -1.78
CA LEU A 99 -13.28 -2.58 -2.83
C LEU A 99 -14.58 -2.01 -3.37
N SER A 100 -14.59 -0.73 -3.75
CA SER A 100 -15.71 -0.19 -4.52
C SER A 100 -15.78 -0.84 -5.92
N PRO A 101 -16.93 -0.75 -6.63
CA PRO A 101 -17.01 -1.25 -8.01
C PRO A 101 -15.98 -0.62 -8.96
N GLU A 102 -15.59 0.64 -8.72
CA GLU A 102 -14.53 1.29 -9.49
C GLU A 102 -13.14 0.73 -9.13
N GLU A 103 -12.86 0.54 -7.85
CA GLU A 103 -11.60 -0.03 -7.38
C GLU A 103 -11.42 -1.47 -7.85
N GLN A 104 -12.50 -2.26 -7.84
CA GLN A 104 -12.52 -3.62 -8.36
C GLN A 104 -12.25 -3.65 -9.86
N ARG A 105 -12.85 -2.75 -10.66
CA ARG A 105 -12.55 -2.66 -12.11
C ARG A 105 -11.07 -2.38 -12.37
N VAL A 106 -10.43 -1.55 -11.55
CA VAL A 106 -8.99 -1.25 -11.67
C VAL A 106 -8.15 -2.48 -11.30
N GLU A 107 -8.52 -3.23 -10.25
CA GLU A 107 -7.87 -4.52 -9.94
C GLU A 107 -8.03 -5.54 -11.07
N ASP A 108 -9.23 -5.70 -11.61
CA ASP A 108 -9.48 -6.69 -12.66
C ASP A 108 -8.68 -6.37 -13.92
N ALA A 109 -8.55 -5.08 -14.27
CA ALA A 109 -7.70 -4.64 -15.38
C ALA A 109 -6.22 -4.92 -15.13
N PHE A 110 -5.75 -4.70 -13.89
CA PHE A 110 -4.38 -5.02 -13.49
C PHE A 110 -4.09 -6.52 -13.59
N ASN A 111 -4.96 -7.36 -13.03
CA ASN A 111 -4.79 -8.82 -13.04
C ASN A 111 -4.85 -9.41 -14.47
N ARG A 112 -5.72 -8.88 -15.34
CA ARG A 112 -5.72 -9.29 -16.76
C ARG A 112 -4.41 -8.93 -17.47
N GLY A 113 -3.80 -7.79 -17.12
CA GLY A 113 -2.51 -7.37 -17.66
C GLY A 113 -1.35 -8.26 -17.22
N GLU A 114 -1.34 -8.73 -15.96
CA GLU A 114 -0.37 -9.71 -15.50
C GLU A 114 -0.48 -11.03 -16.26
N HIS A 115 -1.70 -11.54 -16.46
CA HIS A 115 -1.92 -12.79 -17.19
C HIS A 115 -1.62 -12.70 -18.70
N ALA A 116 -1.61 -11.50 -19.28
CA ALA A 116 -1.23 -11.29 -20.68
C ALA A 116 0.29 -11.17 -20.89
N ALA A 117 1.05 -10.89 -19.83
CA ALA A 117 2.50 -10.71 -19.86
C ALA A 117 3.29 -11.95 -19.36
N ALA A 118 2.59 -12.98 -18.88
CA ALA A 118 3.13 -14.26 -18.42
C ALA A 118 2.88 -15.37 -19.46
#